data_AF-A0A1W5ZAU4-F1
#
_entry.id   AF-A0A1W5ZAU4-F1
#
_cell.length_a   1.000
_cell.length_b   1.000
_cell.length_c   1.000
_cell.angle_alpha   90.00
_cell.angle_beta   90.00
_cell.angle_gamma   90.00
#
_symmetry.space_group_name_H-M   'P 1'
#
loop_
_entity.id
_entity.type
_entity.pdbx_description
1 polymer ?
#
loop_
_entity_poly.entity_id
_entity_poly.type
_entity_poly.pdbx_seq_one_letter_code
_entity_poly.pdbx_strand_id
1 'polypeptide(L)'
;MPTELVAVVQDFTRWGRRHLDDAVRLAQQYGDHPGDWHRLVLYALTDALAYNVLLVGTLAGYLQEQGLDQDLLRRHLQTPDPDRYVTQESLDLLAGLMGRPVNGGQREATWHFVGRQIAECAVPRGAEAIS
;
A
#
# COMPACT_ATOMS: atom_id res chain seq x y z
N MET A 1 4.62 13.46 -11.03
CA MET A 1 4.24 12.35 -10.14
C MET A 1 2.79 12.57 -9.78
N PRO A 2 1.87 11.65 -10.10
CA PRO A 2 0.45 11.75 -9.76
C PRO A 2 0.26 12.05 -8.27
N THR A 3 -0.67 12.95 -7.95
CA THR A 3 -1.01 13.33 -6.56
C THR A 3 -1.46 12.13 -5.74
N GLU A 4 -2.07 11.15 -6.40
CA GLU A 4 -2.59 9.91 -5.86
C GLU A 4 -1.46 9.02 -5.34
N LEU A 5 -0.28 9.04 -5.99
CA LEU A 5 0.90 8.30 -5.52
C LEU A 5 1.52 8.92 -4.27
N VAL A 6 1.39 10.24 -4.08
CA VAL A 6 1.77 10.87 -2.82
C VAL A 6 0.76 10.54 -1.72
N ALA A 7 -0.53 10.55 -2.06
CA ALA A 7 -1.60 10.21 -1.12
C ALA A 7 -1.52 8.76 -0.63
N VAL A 8 -1.23 7.79 -1.50
CA VAL A 8 -1.04 6.39 -1.06
C VAL A 8 0.16 6.25 -0.13
N VAL A 9 1.28 6.94 -0.39
CA VAL A 9 2.44 6.94 0.51
C VAL A 9 2.05 7.50 1.88
N GLN A 10 1.30 8.61 1.93
CA GLN A 10 0.84 9.20 3.18
C GLN A 10 -0.10 8.28 3.95
N ASP A 11 -1.09 7.68 3.28
CA ASP A 11 -2.08 6.82 3.91
C ASP A 11 -1.44 5.53 4.45
N PHE A 12 -0.61 4.86 3.63
CA PHE A 12 0.08 3.64 4.03
C PHE A 12 1.13 3.89 5.12
N THR A 13 1.80 5.04 5.12
CA THR A 13 2.70 5.41 6.24
C THR A 13 1.92 5.54 7.55
N ARG A 14 0.72 6.12 7.51
CA ARG A 14 -0.15 6.26 8.69
C ARG A 14 -0.58 4.88 9.22
N TRP A 15 -1.05 3.99 8.33
CA TRP A 15 -1.45 2.64 8.71
C TRP A 15 -0.29 1.77 9.18
N GLY A 16 0.83 1.78 8.45
CA GLY A 16 2.04 1.05 8.84
C GLY A 16 2.54 1.48 10.21
N ARG A 17 2.60 2.80 10.49
CA ARG A 17 2.96 3.31 11.82
C ARG A 17 2.00 2.83 12.90
N ARG A 18 0.69 2.84 12.64
CA ARG A 18 -0.30 2.34 13.60
C ARG A 18 -0.05 0.89 13.97
N HIS A 19 0.23 0.02 13.00
CA HIS A 19 0.54 -1.39 13.27
C HIS A 19 1.83 -1.57 14.09
N LEU A 20 2.85 -0.74 13.84
CA LEU A 20 4.07 -0.73 14.66
C LEU A 20 3.80 -0.26 16.10
N ASP A 21 3.02 0.81 16.25
CA ASP A 21 2.60 1.32 17.57
C ASP A 21 1.76 0.27 18.32
N ASP A 22 0.92 -0.49 17.60
CA ASP A 22 0.14 -1.61 18.13
C ASP A 22 1.06 -2.75 18.61
N ALA A 23 2.09 -3.10 17.84
CA ALA A 23 3.07 -4.12 18.23
C ALA A 23 3.79 -3.75 19.55
N VAL A 24 4.21 -2.48 19.70
CA VAL A 24 4.85 -1.99 20.93
C VAL A 24 3.88 -2.06 22.11
N ARG A 25 2.64 -1.61 21.92
CA ARG A 25 1.62 -1.64 22.98
C ARG A 25 1.29 -3.07 23.42
N LEU A 26 1.12 -3.98 22.46
CA LEU A 26 0.85 -5.40 22.73
C LEU A 26 2.03 -6.05 23.45
N ALA A 27 3.25 -5.70 23.06
CA ALA A 27 4.46 -6.21 23.71
C ALA A 27 4.56 -5.78 25.18
N GLN A 28 4.12 -4.57 25.51
CA GLN A 28 4.06 -4.07 26.89
C GLN A 28 2.92 -4.70 27.68
N GLN A 29 1.75 -4.89 27.06
CA GLN A 29 0.56 -5.40 27.73
C GLN A 29 0.64 -6.91 28.08
N TYR A 30 1.22 -7.72 27.20
CA TYR A 30 1.26 -9.18 27.34
C TYR A 30 2.65 -9.70 27.74
N GLY A 31 3.52 -8.86 28.30
CA GLY A 31 4.91 -9.24 28.63
C GLY A 31 5.02 -10.50 29.51
N ASP A 32 4.03 -10.73 30.37
CA ASP A 32 3.97 -11.88 31.28
C ASP A 32 3.21 -13.10 30.69
N HIS A 33 2.75 -13.01 29.44
CA HIS A 33 2.01 -14.06 28.72
C HIS A 33 2.72 -14.44 27.41
N PRO A 34 3.76 -15.29 27.45
CA PRO A 34 4.66 -15.51 26.30
C PRO A 34 3.97 -15.97 25.01
N GLY A 35 2.90 -16.77 25.11
CA GLY A 35 2.15 -17.25 23.95
C GLY A 35 1.38 -16.13 23.24
N ASP A 36 0.66 -15.31 24.01
CA ASP A 36 -0.09 -14.19 23.46
C ASP A 36 0.82 -13.06 23.01
N TRP A 37 1.93 -12.85 23.74
CA TRP A 37 2.96 -11.89 23.38
C TRP A 37 3.51 -12.15 21.97
N HIS A 38 4.09 -13.34 21.74
CA HIS A 38 4.70 -13.65 20.43
C HIS A 38 3.65 -13.60 19.32
N ARG A 39 2.47 -14.18 19.55
CA ARG A 39 1.42 -14.24 18.53
C ARG A 39 0.94 -12.85 18.12
N LEU A 40 0.55 -12.02 19.07
CA LEU A 40 -0.07 -10.72 18.79
C LEU A 40 0.96 -9.71 18.26
N VAL A 41 2.18 -9.72 18.80
CA VAL A 41 3.27 -8.87 18.30
C VAL A 41 3.63 -9.25 16.86
N LEU A 42 3.80 -10.55 16.56
CA LEU A 42 4.12 -10.99 15.20
C LEU A 42 3.00 -10.71 14.21
N TYR A 43 1.72 -10.80 14.61
CA TYR A 43 0.61 -10.39 13.75
C TYR A 43 0.70 -8.91 13.38
N ALA A 44 0.84 -8.02 14.37
CA ALA A 44 0.95 -6.58 14.12
C ALA A 44 2.17 -6.22 13.24
N LEU A 45 3.32 -6.87 13.47
CA LEU A 45 4.50 -6.66 12.63
C LEU A 45 4.33 -7.21 11.21
N THR A 46 3.63 -8.34 11.05
CA THR A 46 3.36 -8.92 9.73
C THR A 46 2.37 -8.07 8.95
N ASP A 47 1.35 -7.52 9.61
CA ASP A 47 0.42 -6.55 8.99
C ASP A 47 1.18 -5.30 8.53
N ALA A 48 2.06 -4.73 9.37
CA ALA A 48 2.90 -3.61 8.98
C ALA A 48 3.78 -3.93 7.76
N LEU A 49 4.37 -5.13 7.73
CA LEU A 49 5.17 -5.60 6.60
C LEU A 49 4.32 -5.76 5.34
N ALA A 50 3.12 -6.33 5.43
CA ALA A 50 2.22 -6.53 4.30
C ALA A 50 1.83 -5.18 3.65
N TYR A 51 1.49 -4.18 4.47
CA TYR A 51 1.23 -2.83 3.97
C TYR A 51 2.45 -2.21 3.28
N ASN A 52 3.66 -2.38 3.84
CA ASN A 52 4.89 -1.89 3.20
C ASN A 52 5.16 -2.59 1.87
N VAL A 53 5.02 -3.92 1.80
CA VAL A 53 5.20 -4.68 0.55
C VAL A 53 4.21 -4.22 -0.51
N LEU A 54 2.94 -4.00 -0.12
CA LEU A 54 1.90 -3.53 -1.03
C LEU A 54 2.21 -2.12 -1.55
N LEU A 55 2.62 -1.19 -0.69
CA LEU A 55 3.01 0.16 -1.08
C LEU A 55 4.18 0.14 -2.07
N VAL A 56 5.23 -0.62 -1.76
CA VAL A 56 6.40 -0.78 -2.63
C VAL A 56 6.00 -1.38 -3.97
N GLY A 57 5.17 -2.43 -3.97
CA GLY A 57 4.63 -3.07 -5.17
C GLY A 57 3.85 -2.11 -6.06
N THR A 58 2.99 -1.28 -5.47
CA THR A 58 2.19 -0.29 -6.20
C THR A 58 3.05 0.78 -6.85
N LEU A 59 4.06 1.29 -6.13
CA LEU A 59 5.01 2.26 -6.69
C LEU A 59 5.89 1.63 -7.78
N ALA A 60 6.36 0.40 -7.56
CA ALA A 60 7.14 -0.34 -8.54
C ALA A 60 6.33 -0.63 -9.81
N GLY A 61 5.08 -1.08 -9.66
CA GLY A 61 4.15 -1.31 -10.78
C GLY A 61 3.91 -0.03 -11.58
N TYR A 62 3.72 1.11 -10.91
CA TYR A 62 3.62 2.40 -11.59
C TYR A 62 4.88 2.73 -12.40
N LEU A 63 6.06 2.54 -11.82
CA LEU A 63 7.33 2.79 -12.51
C LEU A 63 7.53 1.87 -13.72
N GLN A 64 7.14 0.60 -13.62
CA GLN A 64 7.14 -0.34 -14.73
C GLN A 64 6.22 0.13 -15.86
N GLU A 65 5.02 0.63 -15.55
CA GLU A 65 4.09 1.19 -16.55
C GLU A 65 4.64 2.45 -17.23
N GLN A 66 5.47 3.24 -16.53
CA GLN A 66 6.17 4.38 -17.12
C GLN A 66 7.39 3.97 -17.97
N GLY A 67 7.66 2.66 -18.11
CA GLY A 67 8.77 2.14 -18.89
C GLY A 67 10.12 2.25 -18.19
N LEU A 68 10.15 2.31 -16.86
CA LEU A 68 11.41 2.28 -16.11
C LEU A 68 12.15 0.96 -16.40
N ASP A 69 13.44 1.10 -16.71
CA ASP A 69 14.33 -0.04 -16.93
C ASP A 69 14.35 -1.01 -15.72
N GLN A 70 14.33 -2.31 -16.01
CA GLN A 70 14.23 -3.35 -14.98
C GLN A 70 15.47 -3.40 -14.08
N ASP A 71 16.67 -3.14 -14.61
CA ASP A 71 17.90 -3.08 -13.81
C ASP A 71 17.96 -1.83 -12.94
N LEU A 72 17.39 -0.72 -13.40
CA LEU A 72 17.21 0.46 -12.58
C LEU A 72 16.20 0.21 -11.46
N LEU A 73 15.07 -0.45 -11.74
CA LEU A 73 14.07 -0.83 -10.74
C LEU A 73 14.67 -1.75 -9.67
N ARG A 74 15.42 -2.79 -10.07
CA ARG A 74 16.18 -3.67 -9.15
C ARG A 74 17.09 -2.88 -8.20
N ARG A 75 17.83 -1.90 -8.74
CA ARG A 75 18.71 -1.03 -7.95
C ARG A 75 17.94 -0.15 -6.98
N HIS A 76 16.82 0.43 -7.39
CA HIS A 76 15.98 1.26 -6.52
C HIS A 76 15.34 0.45 -5.39
N LEU A 77 14.86 -0.74 -5.70
CA LEU A 77 14.26 -1.65 -4.72
C LEU A 77 15.29 -2.44 -3.90
N GLN A 78 16.58 -2.35 -4.25
CA GLN A 78 17.67 -3.09 -3.62
C GLN A 78 17.41 -4.62 -3.58
N THR A 79 16.78 -5.15 -4.63
CA THR A 79 16.41 -6.57 -4.76
C THR A 79 16.82 -7.10 -6.13
N PRO A 80 17.27 -8.37 -6.25
CA PRO A 80 17.46 -9.01 -7.54
C PRO A 80 16.14 -9.36 -8.24
N ASP A 81 15.06 -9.52 -7.47
CA ASP A 81 13.74 -9.92 -7.94
C ASP A 81 12.70 -8.84 -7.55
N PRO A 82 12.42 -7.88 -8.45
CA PRO A 82 11.44 -6.81 -8.20
C PRO A 82 10.00 -7.31 -8.34
N ASP A 83 9.78 -8.37 -9.11
CA ASP A 83 8.44 -8.90 -9.42
C ASP A 83 7.79 -9.54 -8.19
N ARG A 84 8.60 -9.98 -7.21
CA ARG A 84 8.12 -10.40 -5.88
C ARG A 84 7.28 -9.33 -5.17
N TYR A 85 7.52 -8.04 -5.44
CA TYR A 85 6.75 -6.94 -4.85
C TYR A 85 5.52 -6.57 -5.69
N VAL A 86 5.60 -6.71 -7.02
CA VAL A 86 4.52 -6.34 -7.94
C VAL A 86 3.49 -7.48 -8.01
N THR A 87 2.68 -7.60 -6.97
CA THR A 87 1.61 -8.59 -6.86
C THR A 87 0.31 -8.10 -7.52
N GLN A 88 -0.64 -9.00 -7.78
CA GLN A 88 -1.97 -8.63 -8.29
C GLN A 88 -2.66 -7.59 -7.38
N GLU A 89 -2.55 -7.75 -6.06
CA GLU A 89 -3.11 -6.79 -5.10
C GLU A 89 -2.51 -5.38 -5.25
N SER A 90 -1.20 -5.30 -5.51
CA SER A 90 -0.52 -4.02 -5.73
C SER A 90 -0.94 -3.34 -7.04
N LEU A 91 -1.23 -4.15 -8.06
CA LEU A 91 -1.74 -3.70 -9.36
C LEU A 91 -3.21 -3.30 -9.27
N ASP A 92 -4.03 -4.00 -8.48
CA ASP A 92 -5.40 -3.61 -8.20
C ASP A 92 -5.45 -2.27 -7.46
N LEU A 93 -4.59 -2.10 -6.45
CA LEU A 93 -4.42 -0.83 -5.74
C LEU A 93 -4.04 0.30 -6.70
N LEU A 94 -3.05 0.06 -7.57
CA LEU A 94 -2.62 1.01 -8.60
C LEU A 94 -3.76 1.36 -9.55
N ALA A 95 -4.51 0.36 -10.03
CA ALA A 95 -5.64 0.58 -10.93
C ALA A 95 -6.71 1.46 -10.28
N GLY A 96 -7.03 1.22 -9.01
CA GLY A 96 -7.95 2.06 -8.23
C GLY A 96 -7.45 3.49 -8.06
N LEU A 97 -6.17 3.67 -7.73
CA LEU A 97 -5.52 4.99 -7.61
C LEU A 97 -5.58 5.78 -8.92
N MET A 98 -5.38 5.09 -10.04
CA MET A 98 -5.34 5.71 -11.37
C MET A 98 -6.73 5.84 -12.02
N GLY A 99 -7.81 5.57 -11.26
CA GLY A 99 -9.20 5.71 -11.73
C GLY A 99 -9.57 4.75 -12.86
N ARG A 100 -8.90 3.59 -12.96
CA ARG A 100 -9.18 2.62 -14.02
C ARG A 100 -10.52 1.94 -13.77
N PRO A 101 -11.27 1.59 -14.82
CA PRO A 101 -12.54 0.89 -14.66
C PRO A 101 -12.33 -0.55 -14.22
N VAL A 102 -13.18 -1.04 -13.31
CA VAL A 102 -13.32 -2.49 -13.07
C VAL A 102 -13.95 -3.10 -14.31
N ASN A 103 -13.34 -4.16 -14.86
CA ASN A 103 -13.88 -4.85 -16.02
C ASN A 103 -15.31 -5.33 -15.75
N GLY A 104 -16.24 -4.97 -16.64
CA GLY A 104 -17.67 -5.22 -16.47
C GLY A 104 -17.97 -6.71 -16.25
N GLY A 105 -18.63 -7.02 -15.13
CA GLY A 105 -19.05 -8.38 -14.76
C GLY A 105 -18.23 -9.04 -13.66
N GLN A 106 -17.14 -8.41 -13.18
CA GLN A 106 -16.37 -8.89 -12.04
C GLN A 106 -16.67 -8.09 -10.77
N ARG A 107 -16.60 -8.76 -9.62
CA ARG A 107 -16.63 -8.08 -8.31
C ARG A 107 -15.37 -7.23 -8.18
N GLU A 108 -15.53 -5.97 -7.76
CA GLU A 108 -14.41 -5.09 -7.47
C GLU A 108 -13.48 -5.72 -6.41
N ALA A 109 -12.18 -5.78 -6.72
CA ALA A 109 -11.17 -6.24 -5.78
C ALA A 109 -11.03 -5.24 -4.62
N THR A 110 -10.79 -5.74 -3.41
CA THR A 110 -10.65 -4.90 -2.20
C THR A 110 -9.63 -3.78 -2.40
N TRP A 111 -8.47 -4.10 -2.98
CA TRP A 111 -7.41 -3.13 -3.16
C TRP A 111 -7.72 -2.09 -4.24
N HIS A 112 -8.48 -2.45 -5.28
CA HIS A 112 -9.02 -1.49 -6.23
C HIS A 112 -9.95 -0.47 -5.55
N PHE A 113 -10.87 -0.97 -4.73
CA PHE A 113 -11.77 -0.11 -3.94
C PHE A 113 -10.98 0.84 -3.04
N VAL A 114 -9.98 0.33 -2.30
CA VAL A 114 -9.13 1.14 -1.41
C VAL A 114 -8.35 2.20 -2.18
N GLY A 115 -7.75 1.84 -3.33
CA GLY A 115 -7.02 2.79 -4.17
C GLY A 115 -7.88 3.95 -4.63
N ARG A 116 -9.11 3.67 -5.07
CA ARG A 116 -10.07 4.70 -5.44
C ARG A 116 -10.41 5.63 -4.27
N GLN A 117 -10.66 5.08 -3.08
CA GLN A 117 -10.95 5.88 -1.88
C GLN A 117 -9.80 6.82 -1.52
N ILE A 118 -8.55 6.34 -1.64
CA ILE A 118 -7.36 7.17 -1.42
C ILE A 118 -7.29 8.29 -2.46
N ALA A 119 -7.52 7.99 -3.74
CA ALA A 119 -7.51 8.98 -4.82
C ALA A 119 -8.60 10.05 -4.63
N GLU A 120 -9.82 9.66 -4.25
CA GLU A 120 -10.92 10.59 -3.95
C GLU A 120 -10.58 11.55 -2.79
N CYS A 121 -9.81 11.09 -1.81
CA CYS A 121 -9.35 11.91 -0.70
C CYS A 121 -8.13 12.79 -1.05
N ALA A 122 -7.40 12.45 -2.11
CA ALA A 122 -6.23 13.19 -2.59
C ALA A 122 -6.60 14.47 -3.36
N VAL A 123 -7.78 14.48 -3.99
CA VAL A 123 -8.29 15.64 -4.74
C VAL A 123 -8.73 16.73 -3.73
N PRO A 124 -8.16 17.95 -3.78
CA PRO A 124 -8.63 19.05 -2.96
C PRO A 124 -10.11 19.32 -3.27
N ARG A 125 -10.96 19.28 -2.24
CA ARG A 125 -12.36 19.76 -2.31
C ARG A 125 -12.36 21.27 -2.59
N GLY A 126 -12.18 21.66 -3.84
CA GLY A 126 -12.04 23.06 -4.25
C GLY A 126 -11.87 23.31 -5.74
N ALA A 127 -11.71 22.28 -6.57
CA ALA A 127 -11.61 22.44 -8.03
C ALA A 127 -12.97 22.47 -8.77
N GLU A 128 -14.10 22.28 -8.07
CA GLU A 128 -15.45 22.27 -8.65
C GLU A 128 -16.25 23.58 -8.46
N ALA A 129 -15.59 24.71 -8.22
CA ALA A 129 -16.24 26.01 -8.26
C ALA A 129 -15.47 26.91 -9.21
N ILE A 130 -15.82 26.85 -10.50
CA ILE A 130 -16.02 27.96 -11.46
C ILE A 130 -16.30 27.32 -12.83
N SER A 131 -17.57 27.27 -13.22
CA SER A 131 -18.04 27.35 -14.61
C SER A 131 -19.40 28.02 -14.61
#